data_AF-A0A536D9C7-F1
#
_entry.id   AF-A0A536D9C7-F1
#
_cell.length_a   1.000
_cell.length_b   1.000
_cell.length_c   1.000
_cell.angle_alpha   90.00
_cell.angle_beta   90.00
_cell.angle_gamma   90.00
#
_symmetry.space_group_name_H-M   'P 1'
#
loop_
_entity.id
_entity.type
_entity.pdbx_description
1 polymer ?
#
loop_
_entity_poly.entity_id
_entity_poly.type
_entity_poly.pdbx_seq_one_letter_code
_entity_poly.pdbx_strand_id
1 'polypeptide(L)'
;MREFSPDGFWWWDGTTWRPSTEIELTPQTEFERSGKLAHARALISRRDNAFAVSYGVGIVPDGVVAPVIDLLAIYMMVVQWRGFKEYRAWTLEQLKVATEELFGPDEPMVAGETALWPPTGLVPGMRRDFAVAVTREHVVLYQFAYADSPTMRVVFAAVASQVRMIQYGGIFKSNLGIICGGRRWDLGGIKRIFNPWPVIAALQSAAAAKIAV
;
A
#
# COMPACT_ATOMS: atom_id res chain seq x y z
N MET A 1 -15.96 2.92 25.76
CA MET A 1 -14.66 3.34 25.21
C MET A 1 -14.20 2.24 24.26
N ARG A 2 -13.74 2.55 23.05
CA ARG A 2 -13.12 1.57 22.15
C ARG A 2 -11.61 1.77 22.24
N GLU A 3 -10.86 0.69 22.32
CA GLU A 3 -9.41 0.76 22.55
C GLU A 3 -8.71 -0.46 21.93
N PHE A 4 -7.47 -0.28 21.48
CA PHE A 4 -6.62 -1.38 21.06
C PHE A 4 -5.79 -1.91 22.23
N SER A 5 -5.55 -3.22 22.24
CA SER A 5 -4.58 -3.80 23.16
C SER A 5 -3.18 -3.20 22.90
N PRO A 6 -2.27 -3.21 23.89
CA PRO A 6 -0.92 -2.64 23.70
C PRO A 6 -0.14 -3.26 22.52
N ASP A 7 -0.36 -4.55 22.24
CA ASP A 7 0.24 -5.27 21.10
C ASP A 7 -0.50 -5.02 19.77
N GLY A 8 -1.65 -4.35 19.80
CA GLY A 8 -2.43 -3.93 18.63
C GLY A 8 -3.21 -5.02 17.91
N PHE A 9 -3.20 -6.27 18.39
CA PHE A 9 -3.88 -7.39 17.73
C PHE A 9 -5.32 -7.61 18.19
N TRP A 10 -5.74 -6.91 19.25
CA TRP A 10 -7.08 -6.99 19.79
C TRP A 10 -7.68 -5.59 19.90
N TRP A 11 -8.99 -5.50 19.66
CA TRP A 11 -9.75 -4.28 19.85
C TRP A 11 -10.94 -4.55 20.77
N TRP A 12 -11.18 -3.63 21.69
CA TRP A 12 -12.33 -3.66 22.56
C TRP A 12 -13.51 -2.98 21.89
N ASP A 13 -14.58 -3.74 21.62
CA ASP A 13 -15.77 -3.22 20.93
C ASP A 13 -16.73 -2.44 21.86
N GLY A 14 -16.43 -2.42 23.16
CA GLY A 14 -17.29 -1.91 24.23
C GLY A 14 -17.84 -3.00 25.14
N THR A 15 -17.79 -4.26 24.71
CA THR A 15 -18.36 -5.43 25.40
C THR A 15 -17.41 -6.61 25.49
N THR A 16 -16.60 -6.86 24.47
CA THR A 16 -15.63 -7.95 24.43
C THR A 16 -14.38 -7.57 23.63
N TRP A 17 -13.28 -8.25 23.92
CA TRP A 17 -12.07 -8.17 23.11
C TRP A 17 -12.26 -9.02 21.86
N ARG A 18 -12.03 -8.41 20.69
CA ARG A 18 -12.12 -9.06 19.39
C ARG A 18 -10.80 -8.94 18.63
N PRO A 19 -10.49 -9.87 17.72
CA PRO A 19 -9.33 -9.73 16.85
C PRO A 19 -9.44 -8.46 15.99
N SER A 20 -8.36 -7.68 15.90
CA SER A 20 -8.27 -6.48 15.04
C SER A 20 -8.66 -6.79 13.59
N THR A 21 -8.38 -8.00 13.12
CA THR A 21 -8.67 -8.48 11.76
C THR A 21 -10.16 -8.56 11.43
N GLU A 22 -11.04 -8.51 12.43
CA GLU A 22 -12.49 -8.40 12.23
C GLU A 22 -12.94 -6.97 11.91
N ILE A 23 -12.08 -5.97 12.13
CA ILE A 23 -12.37 -4.60 11.73
C ILE A 23 -12.18 -4.50 10.22
N GLU A 24 -13.28 -4.26 9.52
CA GLU A 24 -13.34 -4.04 8.09
C GLU A 24 -13.80 -2.60 7.82
N LEU A 25 -12.99 -1.85 7.07
CA LEU A 25 -13.20 -0.45 6.74
C LEU A 25 -13.36 -0.30 5.24
N THR A 26 -14.28 0.56 4.81
CA THR A 26 -14.49 0.89 3.38
C THR A 26 -14.50 2.42 3.22
N PRO A 27 -13.33 3.06 3.34
CA PRO A 27 -13.25 4.51 3.37
C PRO A 27 -13.68 5.11 2.03
N GLN A 28 -14.56 6.11 2.09
CA GLN A 28 -15.01 6.84 0.90
C GLN A 28 -14.06 8.01 0.63
N THR A 29 -13.42 8.03 -0.53
CA THR A 29 -12.40 9.04 -0.86
C THR A 29 -12.88 10.07 -1.90
N GLU A 30 -12.39 11.30 -1.80
CA GLU A 30 -12.56 12.33 -2.84
C GLU A 30 -11.86 11.90 -4.13
N PHE A 31 -10.77 11.15 -4.01
CA PHE A 31 -10.09 10.53 -5.15
C PHE A 31 -11.02 9.71 -6.03
N GLU A 32 -11.86 8.86 -5.42
CA GLU A 32 -12.86 8.06 -6.14
C GLU A 32 -13.95 8.94 -6.75
N ARG A 33 -14.45 9.92 -5.98
CA ARG A 33 -15.48 10.87 -6.44
C ARG A 33 -15.02 11.70 -7.64
N SER A 34 -13.75 12.06 -7.68
CA SER A 34 -13.14 12.84 -8.77
C SER A 34 -12.91 12.07 -10.07
N GLY A 35 -13.16 10.75 -10.09
CA GLY A 35 -12.97 9.90 -11.27
C GLY A 35 -11.50 9.55 -11.59
N LYS A 36 -10.53 10.01 -10.79
CA LYS A 36 -9.11 9.69 -10.98
C LYS A 36 -8.83 8.19 -10.91
N LEU A 37 -9.52 7.47 -10.02
CA LEU A 37 -9.40 6.01 -9.93
C LEU A 37 -9.89 5.32 -11.22
N ALA A 38 -11.00 5.79 -11.79
CA ALA A 38 -11.50 5.26 -13.06
C ALA A 38 -10.51 5.50 -14.20
N HIS A 39 -9.86 6.67 -14.24
CA HIS A 39 -8.81 6.96 -15.21
C HIS A 39 -7.59 6.03 -15.03
N ALA A 40 -7.12 5.83 -13.79
CA ALA A 40 -6.01 4.93 -13.49
C ALA A 40 -6.32 3.47 -13.89
N ARG A 41 -7.54 2.99 -13.59
CA ARG A 41 -8.04 1.68 -14.03
C ARG A 41 -8.03 1.54 -15.55
N ALA A 42 -8.51 2.56 -16.27
CA ALA A 42 -8.52 2.55 -17.73
C ALA A 42 -7.10 2.49 -18.33
N LEU A 43 -6.12 3.18 -17.72
CA LEU A 43 -4.72 3.12 -18.14
C LEU A 43 -4.13 1.72 -17.94
N ILE A 44 -4.34 1.11 -16.77
CA ILE A 44 -3.86 -0.24 -16.48
C ILE A 44 -4.52 -1.26 -17.42
N SER A 45 -5.84 -1.18 -17.62
CA SER A 45 -6.57 -2.07 -18.52
C SER A 45 -6.11 -1.96 -19.99
N ARG A 46 -5.89 -0.75 -20.51
CA ARG A 46 -5.34 -0.55 -21.86
C ARG A 46 -3.97 -1.18 -22.02
N ARG A 47 -3.11 -1.03 -21.00
CA ARG A 47 -1.80 -1.65 -20.94
C ARG A 47 -1.92 -3.17 -20.90
N ASP A 48 -2.76 -3.74 -20.04
CA ASP A 48 -2.91 -5.19 -19.94
C ASP A 48 -3.44 -5.79 -21.26
N ASN A 49 -4.36 -5.10 -21.94
CA ASN A 49 -4.85 -5.50 -23.28
C ASN A 49 -3.76 -5.42 -24.35
N ALA A 50 -2.97 -4.34 -24.39
CA ALA A 50 -1.87 -4.20 -25.35
C ALA A 50 -0.80 -5.29 -25.14
N PHE A 51 -0.56 -5.69 -23.88
CA PHE A 51 0.36 -6.79 -23.55
C PHE A 51 -0.18 -8.12 -24.07
N ALA A 52 -1.45 -8.41 -23.84
CA ALA A 52 -2.11 -9.62 -24.35
C ALA A 52 -2.05 -9.72 -25.88
N VAL A 53 -2.28 -8.60 -26.60
CA VAL A 53 -2.16 -8.54 -28.05
C VAL A 53 -0.73 -8.83 -28.50
N SER A 54 0.28 -8.25 -27.85
CA SER A 54 1.68 -8.49 -28.21
C SER A 54 2.10 -9.96 -28.05
N TYR A 55 1.54 -10.68 -27.07
CA TYR A 55 1.75 -12.11 -26.89
C TYR A 55 0.97 -12.95 -27.94
N GLY A 56 -0.24 -12.53 -28.31
CA GLY A 56 -1.05 -13.20 -29.33
C GLY A 56 -0.49 -13.07 -30.76
N VAL A 57 0.32 -12.03 -31.02
CA VAL A 57 0.98 -11.77 -32.32
C VAL A 57 2.39 -12.38 -32.38
N GLY A 58 2.83 -13.11 -31.36
CA GLY A 58 4.15 -13.77 -31.23
C GLY A 58 4.41 -14.95 -32.18
N ILE A 59 3.98 -14.88 -33.45
CA ILE A 59 4.45 -15.73 -34.55
C ILE A 59 4.93 -14.82 -35.69
N VAL A 60 6.12 -14.22 -35.59
CA VAL A 60 6.79 -13.59 -36.75
C VAL A 60 8.33 -13.58 -36.56
N PRO A 61 9.12 -13.79 -37.63
CA PRO A 61 10.53 -14.19 -37.57
C PRO A 61 11.53 -13.04 -37.39
N ASP A 62 12.74 -13.41 -36.97
CA ASP A 62 13.83 -12.56 -36.46
C ASP A 62 14.29 -11.42 -37.39
N GLY A 63 14.57 -10.25 -36.80
CA GLY A 63 15.46 -9.24 -37.39
C GLY A 63 15.02 -7.76 -37.27
N VAL A 64 13.72 -7.48 -37.18
CA VAL A 64 13.17 -6.09 -37.13
C VAL A 64 12.43 -5.81 -35.81
N VAL A 65 12.22 -6.84 -34.98
CA VAL A 65 11.23 -6.85 -33.90
C VAL A 65 11.77 -6.30 -32.56
N ALA A 66 13.08 -6.43 -32.30
CA ALA A 66 13.69 -6.04 -31.02
C ALA A 66 13.45 -4.57 -30.60
N PRO A 67 13.70 -3.54 -31.44
CA PRO A 67 13.53 -2.16 -31.02
C PRO A 67 12.06 -1.76 -30.82
N VAL A 68 11.12 -2.38 -31.56
CA VAL A 68 9.68 -2.11 -31.40
C VAL A 68 9.13 -2.75 -30.12
N ILE A 69 9.57 -3.97 -29.79
CA ILE A 69 9.26 -4.62 -28.52
C ILE A 69 9.83 -3.83 -27.34
N ASP A 70 11.07 -3.34 -27.45
CA ASP A 70 11.71 -2.55 -26.40
C ASP A 70 10.99 -1.21 -26.17
N LEU A 71 10.60 -0.50 -27.24
CA LEU A 71 9.82 0.74 -27.15
C LEU A 71 8.43 0.50 -26.57
N LEU A 72 7.76 -0.59 -26.95
CA LEU A 72 6.48 -0.98 -26.38
C LEU A 72 6.64 -1.33 -24.89
N ALA A 73 7.67 -2.09 -24.51
CA ALA A 73 7.96 -2.41 -23.11
C ALA A 73 8.23 -1.16 -22.27
N ILE A 74 9.01 -0.20 -22.78
CA ILE A 74 9.26 1.09 -22.14
C ILE A 74 7.97 1.89 -21.99
N TYR A 75 7.15 1.99 -23.04
CA TYR A 75 5.85 2.67 -22.99
C TYR A 75 4.94 2.04 -21.92
N MET A 76 4.87 0.72 -21.88
CA MET A 76 4.03 -0.05 -20.97
C MET A 76 4.50 0.11 -19.51
N MET A 77 5.82 0.16 -19.30
CA MET A 77 6.41 0.46 -18.00
C MET A 77 6.07 1.88 -17.54
N VAL A 78 6.12 2.87 -18.42
CA VAL A 78 5.74 4.26 -18.09
C VAL A 78 4.25 4.36 -17.74
N VAL A 79 3.37 3.72 -18.51
CA VAL A 79 1.92 3.68 -18.23
C VAL A 79 1.65 3.00 -16.89
N GLN A 80 2.30 1.87 -16.62
CA GLN A 80 2.18 1.17 -15.34
C GLN A 80 2.66 2.02 -14.17
N TRP A 81 3.79 2.73 -14.32
CA TRP A 81 4.29 3.63 -13.28
C TRP A 81 3.35 4.79 -12.99
N ARG A 82 2.70 5.36 -14.01
CA ARG A 82 1.66 6.39 -13.82
C ARG A 82 0.47 5.81 -13.07
N GLY A 83 -0.04 4.66 -13.48
CA GLY A 83 -1.11 3.96 -12.77
C GLY A 83 -0.75 3.72 -11.30
N PHE A 84 0.43 3.19 -11.01
CA PHE A 84 0.86 2.91 -9.64
C PHE A 84 0.96 4.18 -8.78
N LYS A 85 1.36 5.32 -9.35
CA LYS A 85 1.35 6.60 -8.62
C LYS A 85 -0.06 7.02 -8.21
N GLU A 86 -1.03 6.91 -9.12
CA GLU A 86 -2.43 7.22 -8.84
C GLU A 86 -3.00 6.26 -7.78
N TYR A 87 -2.72 4.96 -7.89
CA TYR A 87 -3.14 3.98 -6.88
C TYR A 87 -2.48 4.20 -5.52
N ARG A 88 -1.23 4.64 -5.49
CA ARG A 88 -0.57 5.06 -4.25
C ARG A 88 -1.32 6.23 -3.63
N ALA A 89 -1.57 7.29 -4.40
CA ALA A 89 -2.25 8.48 -3.93
C ALA A 89 -3.66 8.15 -3.38
N TRP A 90 -4.44 7.37 -4.14
CA TRP A 90 -5.73 6.86 -3.69
C TRP A 90 -5.61 6.10 -2.36
N THR A 91 -4.69 5.14 -2.28
CA THR A 91 -4.54 4.32 -1.07
C THR A 91 -4.17 5.19 0.12
N LEU A 92 -3.25 6.15 -0.03
CA LEU A 92 -2.88 7.07 1.06
C LEU A 92 -4.08 7.90 1.54
N GLU A 93 -4.98 8.29 0.64
CA GLU A 93 -6.22 8.97 1.01
C GLU A 93 -7.15 8.04 1.80
N GLN A 94 -7.30 6.79 1.35
CA GLN A 94 -8.07 5.78 2.09
C GLN A 94 -7.49 5.53 3.49
N LEU A 95 -6.17 5.45 3.61
CA LEU A 95 -5.49 5.28 4.91
C LEU A 95 -5.76 6.44 5.84
N LYS A 96 -5.78 7.68 5.32
CA LYS A 96 -6.08 8.87 6.13
C LYS A 96 -7.46 8.77 6.74
N VAL A 97 -8.47 8.50 5.90
CA VAL A 97 -9.88 8.38 6.33
C VAL A 97 -10.05 7.19 7.29
N ALA A 98 -9.50 6.02 6.95
CA ALA A 98 -9.55 4.83 7.80
C ALA A 98 -8.94 5.07 9.18
N THR A 99 -7.78 5.74 9.24
CA THR A 99 -7.08 6.01 10.50
C THR A 99 -7.87 7.00 11.36
N GLU A 100 -8.48 8.02 10.75
CA GLU A 100 -9.37 8.96 11.45
C GLU A 100 -10.65 8.28 11.95
N GLU A 101 -11.23 7.34 11.20
CA GLU A 101 -12.36 6.53 11.67
C GLU A 101 -12.00 5.64 12.88
N LEU A 102 -10.75 5.16 12.94
CA LEU A 102 -10.27 4.28 14.02
C LEU A 102 -9.95 5.04 15.32
N PHE A 103 -9.24 6.16 15.23
CA PHE A 103 -8.74 6.87 16.41
C PHE A 103 -9.37 8.24 16.66
N GLY A 104 -10.19 8.72 15.72
CA GLY A 104 -10.78 10.05 15.76
C GLY A 104 -9.82 11.15 15.27
N PRO A 105 -10.31 12.40 15.26
CA PRO A 105 -9.56 13.55 14.72
C PRO A 105 -8.34 13.94 15.57
N ASP A 106 -8.27 13.50 16.82
CA ASP A 106 -7.17 13.80 17.75
C ASP A 106 -5.91 12.97 17.47
N GLU A 107 -6.01 11.94 16.63
CA GLU A 107 -4.87 11.08 16.29
C GLU A 107 -4.79 10.80 14.78
N PRO A 108 -4.60 11.84 13.95
CA PRO A 108 -4.59 11.68 12.51
C PRO A 108 -3.35 10.93 12.03
N MET A 109 -3.46 10.36 10.82
CA MET A 109 -2.30 9.81 10.11
C MET A 109 -1.26 10.91 9.84
N VAL A 110 -0.03 10.69 10.31
CA VAL A 110 1.15 11.54 10.07
C VAL A 110 1.84 11.13 8.76
N ALA A 111 2.00 9.83 8.55
CA ALA A 111 2.58 9.28 7.33
C ALA A 111 1.93 7.94 6.98
N GLY A 112 1.91 7.61 5.69
CA GLY A 112 1.43 6.32 5.22
C GLY A 112 2.19 5.85 3.99
N GLU A 113 2.16 4.54 3.74
CA GLU A 113 2.71 3.93 2.54
C GLU A 113 1.99 2.61 2.22
N THR A 114 2.02 2.19 0.95
CA THR A 114 1.34 0.98 0.49
C THR A 114 2.22 0.11 -0.40
N ALA A 115 2.01 -1.20 -0.34
CA ALA A 115 2.59 -2.15 -1.27
C ALA A 115 2.05 -1.91 -2.68
N LEU A 116 2.95 -1.71 -3.65
CA LEU A 116 2.64 -1.56 -5.06
C LEU A 116 3.72 -2.26 -5.87
N TRP A 117 3.44 -3.51 -6.24
CA TRP A 117 4.37 -4.35 -6.99
C TRP A 117 3.61 -5.19 -8.02
N PRO A 118 4.20 -5.52 -9.18
CA PRO A 118 3.57 -6.48 -10.10
C PRO A 118 3.56 -7.90 -9.49
N PRO A 119 2.52 -8.71 -9.70
CA PRO A 119 2.44 -10.06 -9.12
C PRO A 119 3.60 -10.99 -9.52
N THR A 120 4.04 -10.93 -10.78
CA THR A 120 5.13 -11.73 -11.35
C THR A 120 5.97 -10.90 -12.34
N GLY A 121 7.18 -10.50 -11.95
CA GLY A 121 8.10 -9.78 -12.86
C GLY A 121 7.51 -8.49 -13.45
N LEU A 122 7.48 -8.38 -14.79
CA LEU A 122 6.88 -7.25 -15.53
C LEU A 122 5.50 -7.59 -16.14
N VAL A 123 4.88 -8.69 -15.70
CA VAL A 123 3.59 -9.17 -16.20
C VAL A 123 2.46 -8.19 -15.85
N PRO A 124 1.37 -8.14 -16.66
CA PRO A 124 0.12 -7.46 -16.34
C PRO A 124 -0.39 -7.62 -14.91
N GLY A 125 -1.07 -6.59 -14.42
CA GLY A 125 -1.63 -6.56 -13.07
C GLY A 125 -0.82 -5.79 -12.02
N MET A 126 -1.42 -5.70 -10.83
CA MET A 126 -0.92 -4.98 -9.67
C MET A 126 -1.21 -5.80 -8.41
N ARG A 127 -0.27 -5.80 -7.48
CA ARG A 127 -0.43 -6.35 -6.14
C ARG A 127 -0.42 -5.18 -5.15
N ARG A 128 -1.47 -5.11 -4.33
CA ARG A 128 -1.63 -4.15 -3.23
C ARG A 128 -2.20 -4.90 -2.03
N ASP A 129 -1.33 -5.58 -1.29
CA ASP A 129 -1.76 -6.50 -0.23
C ASP A 129 -1.80 -5.83 1.13
N PHE A 130 -0.80 -4.99 1.41
CA PHE A 130 -0.61 -4.34 2.69
C PHE A 130 -0.36 -2.86 2.51
N ALA A 131 -0.85 -2.08 3.47
CA ALA A 131 -0.51 -0.67 3.61
C ALA A 131 -0.35 -0.33 5.09
N VAL A 132 0.48 0.66 5.37
CA VAL A 132 0.79 1.07 6.74
C VAL A 132 0.48 2.55 6.91
N ALA A 133 -0.12 2.89 8.04
CA ALA A 133 -0.28 4.26 8.51
C ALA A 133 0.43 4.40 9.86
N VAL A 134 1.07 5.54 10.06
CA VAL A 134 1.71 5.92 11.33
C VAL A 134 1.05 7.21 11.80
N THR A 135 0.58 7.19 13.04
CA THR A 135 0.05 8.35 13.75
C THR A 135 1.08 8.84 14.77
N ARG A 136 0.67 9.71 15.69
CA ARG A 136 1.52 10.14 16.80
C ARG A 136 1.77 9.07 17.87
N GLU A 137 0.86 8.11 18.04
CA GLU A 137 0.96 7.07 19.08
C GLU A 137 1.00 5.65 18.51
N HIS A 138 0.30 5.42 17.40
CA HIS A 138 0.06 4.09 16.84
C HIS A 138 0.65 3.91 15.45
N VAL A 139 0.88 2.63 15.13
CA VAL A 139 1.12 2.16 13.78
C VAL A 139 0.02 1.18 13.44
N VAL A 140 -0.64 1.43 12.32
CA VAL A 140 -1.69 0.56 11.79
C VAL A 140 -1.20 -0.12 10.53
N LEU A 141 -1.32 -1.44 10.49
CA LEU A 141 -1.14 -2.23 9.28
C LEU A 141 -2.50 -2.65 8.75
N TYR A 142 -2.78 -2.31 7.49
CA TYR A 142 -3.99 -2.68 6.78
C TYR A 142 -3.71 -3.77 5.76
N GLN A 143 -4.68 -4.63 5.53
CA GLN A 143 -4.68 -5.66 4.49
C GLN A 143 -5.83 -5.46 3.51
N PHE A 144 -5.56 -5.64 2.22
CA PHE A 144 -6.58 -5.64 1.18
C PHE A 144 -6.80 -7.05 0.64
N ALA A 145 -8.03 -7.36 0.25
CA ALA A 145 -8.36 -8.64 -0.39
C ALA A 145 -7.76 -8.76 -1.81
N TYR A 146 -7.72 -7.65 -2.54
CA TYR A 146 -7.18 -7.55 -3.90
C TYR A 146 -6.79 -6.11 -4.23
N ALA A 147 -6.07 -5.95 -5.34
CA ALA A 147 -5.43 -4.71 -5.76
C ALA A 147 -6.38 -3.50 -5.80
N ASP A 148 -7.62 -3.72 -6.23
CA ASP A 148 -8.65 -2.71 -6.45
C ASP A 148 -9.69 -2.61 -5.34
N SER A 149 -9.52 -3.36 -4.24
CA SER A 149 -10.50 -3.40 -3.15
C SER A 149 -10.62 -2.03 -2.46
N PRO A 150 -11.80 -1.40 -2.40
CA PRO A 150 -11.98 -0.21 -1.56
C PRO A 150 -11.94 -0.57 -0.07
N THR A 151 -12.17 -1.85 0.23
CA THR A 151 -12.26 -2.40 1.57
C THR A 151 -10.89 -2.88 2.05
N MET A 152 -10.60 -2.58 3.31
CA MET A 152 -9.37 -2.98 4.00
C MET A 152 -9.69 -3.53 5.39
N ARG A 153 -8.84 -4.43 5.87
CA ARG A 153 -8.92 -4.98 7.24
C ARG A 153 -7.75 -4.50 8.08
N VAL A 154 -7.98 -4.32 9.37
CA VAL A 154 -6.91 -3.94 10.31
C VAL A 154 -6.15 -5.19 10.73
N VAL A 155 -4.91 -5.36 10.28
CA VAL A 155 -4.04 -6.47 10.72
C VAL A 155 -3.63 -6.27 12.17
N PHE A 156 -3.15 -5.07 12.48
CA PHE A 156 -2.90 -4.62 13.85
C PHE A 156 -2.92 -3.09 13.90
N ALA A 157 -3.14 -2.56 15.10
CA ALA A 157 -3.00 -1.14 15.45
C ALA A 157 -2.25 -1.03 16.78
N ALA A 158 -0.93 -1.09 16.72
CA ALA A 158 -0.06 -1.23 17.89
C ALA A 158 0.59 0.11 18.23
N VAL A 159 0.97 0.31 19.49
CA VAL A 159 1.75 1.50 19.87
C VAL A 159 3.10 1.50 19.15
N ALA A 160 3.60 2.68 18.79
CA ALA A 160 4.81 2.85 17.99
C ALA A 160 6.04 2.12 18.55
N SER A 161 6.18 2.05 19.87
CA SER A 161 7.30 1.37 20.53
C SER A 161 7.30 -0.16 20.36
N GLN A 162 6.16 -0.76 20.00
CA GLN A 162 6.03 -2.19 19.72
C GLN A 162 6.31 -2.56 18.26
N VAL A 163 6.58 -1.56 17.41
CA VAL A 163 6.75 -1.76 15.97
C VAL A 163 8.16 -1.38 15.53
N ARG A 164 8.76 -2.25 14.71
CA ARG A 164 10.03 -1.99 14.05
C ARG A 164 9.85 -1.99 12.55
N MET A 165 10.46 -1.01 11.88
CA MET A 165 10.49 -0.91 10.43
C MET A 165 11.90 -0.99 9.88
N ILE A 166 12.09 -1.72 8.78
CA ILE A 166 13.38 -1.93 8.14
C ILE A 166 13.21 -1.76 6.64
N GLN A 167 13.93 -0.80 6.05
CA GLN A 167 14.02 -0.69 4.60
C GLN A 167 15.09 -1.64 4.05
N TYR A 168 14.80 -2.31 2.95
CA TYR A 168 15.77 -3.12 2.20
C TYR A 168 15.34 -3.20 0.72
N GLY A 169 16.22 -3.62 -0.19
CA GLY A 169 15.88 -3.68 -1.60
C GLY A 169 17.07 -3.88 -2.53
N GLY A 170 16.80 -3.75 -3.83
CA GLY A 170 17.79 -3.91 -4.91
C GLY A 170 17.81 -2.69 -5.82
N ILE A 171 18.25 -2.84 -7.07
CA ILE A 171 18.39 -1.71 -8.01
C ILE A 171 17.04 -1.06 -8.32
N PHE A 172 16.00 -1.85 -8.62
CA PHE A 172 14.66 -1.34 -8.99
C PHE A 172 13.60 -1.50 -7.90
N LYS A 173 13.83 -2.40 -6.95
CA LYS A 173 12.89 -2.75 -5.87
C LYS A 173 13.27 -2.04 -4.58
N SER A 174 12.29 -1.51 -3.87
CA SER A 174 12.40 -1.04 -2.49
C SER A 174 11.30 -1.71 -1.67
N ASN A 175 11.68 -2.30 -0.53
CA ASN A 175 10.77 -2.95 0.38
C ASN A 175 10.83 -2.29 1.75
N LEU A 176 9.70 -2.35 2.46
CA LEU A 176 9.60 -2.00 3.87
C LEU A 176 9.14 -3.24 4.64
N GLY A 177 10.03 -3.78 5.47
CA GLY A 177 9.70 -4.81 6.44
C GLY A 177 9.12 -4.17 7.69
N ILE A 178 7.96 -4.64 8.13
CA ILE A 178 7.25 -4.19 9.32
C ILE A 178 7.20 -5.37 10.29
N ILE A 179 7.64 -5.17 11.52
CA ILE A 179 7.76 -6.22 12.54
C ILE A 179 6.97 -5.79 13.77
N CYS A 180 6.06 -6.64 14.23
CA CYS A 180 5.25 -6.45 15.44
C CYS A 180 4.80 -7.82 15.98
N GLY A 181 4.79 -8.01 17.30
CA GLY A 181 4.31 -9.26 17.93
C GLY A 181 5.03 -10.52 17.46
N GLY A 182 6.33 -10.44 17.13
CA GLY A 182 7.12 -11.56 16.60
C GLY A 182 6.81 -11.96 15.15
N ARG A 183 5.92 -11.22 14.46
CA ARG A 183 5.56 -11.43 13.06
C ARG A 183 6.17 -10.35 12.18
N ARG A 184 6.36 -10.67 10.90
CA ARG A 184 6.89 -9.77 9.88
C ARG A 184 5.98 -9.71 8.66
N TRP A 185 5.76 -8.50 8.17
CA TRP A 185 5.09 -8.21 6.91
C TRP A 185 6.00 -7.39 6.02
N ASP A 186 5.86 -7.52 4.70
CA ASP A 186 6.69 -6.81 3.74
C ASP A 186 5.82 -6.04 2.75
N LEU A 187 6.04 -4.73 2.68
CA LEU A 187 5.46 -3.88 1.64
C LEU A 187 6.48 -3.77 0.51
N GLY A 188 6.16 -4.41 -0.62
CA GLY A 188 6.98 -4.33 -1.83
C GLY A 188 6.64 -3.12 -2.68
N GLY A 189 7.66 -2.43 -3.19
CA GLY A 189 7.46 -1.21 -3.96
C GLY A 189 8.50 -0.98 -5.05
N ILE A 190 8.10 -0.24 -6.08
CA ILE A 190 8.98 0.23 -7.15
C ILE A 190 9.67 1.51 -6.71
N LYS A 191 11.01 1.59 -6.84
CA LYS A 191 11.76 2.83 -6.56
C LYS A 191 11.20 4.00 -7.35
N ARG A 192 11.24 5.20 -6.76
CA ARG A 192 10.64 6.46 -7.28
C ARG A 192 9.11 6.54 -7.24
N ILE A 193 8.41 5.46 -6.86
CA ILE A 193 6.97 5.48 -6.59
C ILE A 193 6.74 5.21 -5.10
N PHE A 194 7.31 4.12 -4.60
CA PHE A 194 7.31 3.75 -3.20
C PHE A 194 8.37 4.54 -2.42
N ASN A 195 7.97 5.18 -1.33
CA ASN A 195 8.82 5.99 -0.48
C ASN A 195 8.58 5.65 1.01
N PRO A 196 9.35 4.73 1.60
CA PRO A 196 9.15 4.29 2.97
C PRO A 196 9.68 5.28 4.02
N TRP A 197 10.51 6.24 3.62
CA TRP A 197 11.21 7.14 4.55
C TRP A 197 10.29 7.99 5.42
N PRO A 198 9.22 8.62 4.89
CA PRO A 198 8.27 9.37 5.73
C PRO A 198 7.64 8.52 6.83
N VAL A 199 7.34 7.25 6.54
CA VAL A 199 6.75 6.31 7.51
C VAL A 199 7.77 5.93 8.58
N ILE A 200 9.02 5.65 8.18
CA ILE A 200 10.12 5.34 9.12
C ILE A 200 10.39 6.55 10.03
N ALA A 201 10.44 7.75 9.46
CA ALA A 201 10.67 8.98 10.22
C ALA A 201 9.52 9.24 11.21
N ALA A 202 8.27 9.09 10.77
CA ALA A 202 7.10 9.23 11.65
C ALA A 202 7.12 8.23 12.80
N LEU A 203 7.50 6.97 12.54
CA LEU A 203 7.65 5.94 13.58
C LEU A 203 8.68 6.36 14.64
N GLN A 204 9.84 6.85 14.19
CA GLN A 204 10.90 7.30 15.09
C GLN A 204 10.45 8.48 15.95
N SER A 205 9.74 9.45 15.36
CA SER A 205 9.18 10.58 16.09
C SER A 205 8.13 10.15 17.12
N ALA A 206 7.20 9.27 16.74
CA ALA A 206 6.17 8.72 17.63
C ALA A 206 6.79 7.96 18.82
N ALA A 207 7.79 7.11 18.55
CA ALA A 207 8.49 6.36 19.59
C ALA A 207 9.28 7.27 20.54
N ALA A 208 9.90 8.34 20.03
CA ALA A 208 10.67 9.29 20.83
C ALA A 208 9.78 10.17 21.72
N ALA A 209 8.61 10.62 21.22
CA ALA A 209 7.68 11.44 21.98
C ALA A 209 7.20 10.76 23.28
N LYS A 210 7.04 9.43 23.23
CA LYS A 210 6.58 8.61 24.37
C LYS A 210 7.65 8.39 25.46
N ILE A 211 8.92 8.62 25.15
CA ILE A 211 10.02 8.53 26.12
C ILE A 211 10.21 9.86 26.87
N ALA A 212 9.74 10.97 26.29
CA ALA A 212 9.90 12.32 26.83
C ALA A 212 8.77 12.76 27.79
N VAL A 213 7.74 11.91 27.98
CA VAL A 213 6.59 12.10 28.89
C VAL A 213 6.76 11.18 30.08
#